data_AF-A0A6P5N397-F1
#
_entry.id   AF-A0A6P5N397-F1
#
_cell.length_a   1.000
_cell.length_b   1.000
_cell.length_c   1.000
_cell.angle_alpha   90.00
_cell.angle_beta   90.00
_cell.angle_gamma   90.00
#
_symmetry.space_group_name_H-M   'P 1'
#
loop_
_entity.id
_entity.type
_entity.pdbx_description
1 polymer ?
#
loop_
_entity_poly.entity_id
_entity_poly.type
_entity_poly.pdbx_seq_one_letter_code
_entity_poly.pdbx_strand_id
1 'polypeptide(L)'
;MAVCDWDMCFIFALPGWKGTAYDARVFDNAITAPTMNFPHPPPGKYYLVDAGYPTPKGYIGPYKYTEFNQYEHANILDGEDNSYVGESSDQTLTISSSVEMDRVRDSIRDQIINYMQ
;
A
#
# COMPACT_ATOMS: atom_id res chain seq x y z
N MET A 1 -20.02 -7.50 1.70
CA MET A 1 -19.18 -6.40 2.24
C MET A 1 -19.68 -6.03 3.62
N ALA A 2 -18.78 -5.71 4.55
CA ALA A 2 -19.14 -5.22 5.86
C ALA A 2 -18.20 -4.09 6.29
N VAL A 3 -18.67 -3.18 7.13
CA VAL A 3 -17.88 -2.12 7.75
C VAL A 3 -18.02 -2.26 9.25
N CYS A 4 -16.89 -2.19 9.94
CA CYS A 4 -16.84 -2.23 11.39
C CYS A 4 -16.25 -0.95 11.95
N ASP A 5 -16.60 -0.65 13.19
CA ASP A 5 -15.87 0.32 14.00
C ASP A 5 -14.56 -0.27 14.57
N TRP A 6 -13.90 0.50 15.45
CA TRP A 6 -12.65 0.10 16.10
C TRP A 6 -12.79 -1.09 17.03
N ASP A 7 -13.99 -1.36 17.54
CA ASP A 7 -14.30 -2.49 18.41
C ASP A 7 -14.73 -3.73 17.61
N MET A 8 -14.53 -3.72 16.29
CA MET A 8 -14.95 -4.75 15.34
C MET A 8 -16.47 -5.02 15.32
N CYS A 9 -17.27 -4.05 15.77
CA CYS A 9 -18.73 -4.13 15.71
C CYS A 9 -19.21 -3.68 14.33
N PHE A 10 -20.07 -4.48 13.69
CA PHE A 10 -20.61 -4.16 12.37
C PHE A 10 -21.55 -2.95 12.44
N ILE A 11 -21.19 -1.88 11.73
CA ILE A 11 -22.02 -0.68 11.58
C ILE A 11 -22.75 -0.66 10.24
N PHE A 12 -22.30 -1.48 9.29
CA PHE A 12 -22.94 -1.66 7.99
C PHE A 12 -22.63 -3.05 7.44
N ALA A 13 -23.63 -3.71 6.86
CA ALA A 13 -23.45 -4.98 6.17
C ALA A 13 -24.29 -4.99 4.88
N LEU A 14 -23.64 -5.32 3.77
CA LEU A 14 -24.27 -5.52 2.48
C LEU A 14 -24.05 -6.97 2.03
N PRO A 15 -25.11 -7.80 2.01
CA PRO A 15 -25.01 -9.13 1.42
C PRO A 15 -24.66 -8.99 -0.06
N GLY A 16 -23.68 -9.76 -0.53
CA GLY A 16 -23.29 -9.79 -1.94
C GLY A 16 -24.45 -10.20 -2.84
N TRP A 17 -24.36 -9.90 -4.13
CA TRP A 17 -25.36 -10.34 -5.11
C TRP A 17 -25.19 -11.82 -5.47
N LYS A 18 -26.30 -12.48 -5.83
CA LYS A 18 -26.28 -13.88 -6.26
C LYS A 18 -25.61 -14.00 -7.63
N GLY A 19 -24.58 -14.84 -7.74
CA GLY A 19 -23.72 -14.94 -8.93
C GLY A 19 -22.42 -14.14 -8.75
N THR A 20 -21.42 -14.38 -9.58
CA THR A 20 -20.03 -13.88 -9.51
C THR A 20 -19.88 -12.34 -9.56
N ALA A 21 -20.45 -11.63 -8.58
CA ALA A 21 -20.18 -10.23 -8.36
C ALA A 21 -18.77 -10.11 -7.77
N TYR A 22 -17.90 -9.38 -8.48
CA TYR A 22 -16.59 -9.04 -7.95
C TYR A 22 -16.77 -8.08 -6.76
N ASP A 23 -16.00 -8.28 -5.69
CA ASP A 23 -16.13 -7.52 -4.44
C ASP A 23 -16.09 -6.00 -4.69
N ALA A 24 -15.26 -5.53 -5.63
CA ALA A 24 -15.22 -4.10 -5.97
C ALA A 24 -16.56 -3.56 -6.51
N ARG A 25 -17.36 -4.36 -7.22
CA ARG A 25 -18.70 -3.91 -7.69
C ARG A 25 -19.68 -3.75 -6.53
N VAL A 26 -19.58 -4.63 -5.54
CA VAL A 26 -20.41 -4.53 -4.32
C VAL A 26 -20.02 -3.29 -3.52
N PHE A 27 -18.72 -3.00 -3.44
CA PHE A 27 -18.19 -1.79 -2.82
C PHE A 27 -18.62 -0.53 -3.56
N ASP A 28 -18.40 -0.46 -4.88
CA ASP A 28 -18.81 0.68 -5.70
C ASP A 28 -20.30 0.96 -5.57
N ASN A 29 -21.14 -0.08 -5.61
CA ASN A 29 -22.56 0.07 -5.41
C ASN A 29 -22.90 0.65 -4.02
N ALA A 30 -22.25 0.16 -2.96
CA ALA A 30 -22.48 0.64 -1.62
C ALA A 30 -22.11 2.13 -1.46
N ILE A 31 -20.97 2.56 -2.00
CA ILE A 31 -20.48 3.93 -1.80
C ILE A 31 -21.10 4.96 -2.76
N THR A 32 -21.74 4.53 -3.85
CA THR A 32 -22.33 5.44 -4.85
C THR A 32 -23.84 5.53 -4.78
N ALA A 33 -24.53 4.45 -4.38
CA ALA A 33 -25.98 4.42 -4.39
C ALA A 33 -26.55 5.10 -3.12
N PRO A 34 -27.26 6.23 -3.24
CA PRO A 34 -27.79 6.95 -2.07
C PRO A 34 -28.77 6.12 -1.23
N THR A 35 -29.45 5.16 -1.86
CA THR A 35 -30.38 4.24 -1.20
C THR A 35 -29.72 3.29 -0.22
N MET A 36 -28.39 3.12 -0.31
CA MET A 36 -27.65 2.18 0.52
C MET A 36 -27.35 2.74 1.91
N ASN A 37 -27.50 4.06 2.12
CA ASN A 37 -27.17 4.72 3.39
C ASN A 37 -25.78 4.32 3.93
N PHE A 38 -24.81 4.12 3.03
CA PHE A 38 -23.47 3.72 3.42
C PHE A 38 -22.81 4.84 4.23
N PRO A 39 -22.25 4.55 5.42
CA PRO A 39 -21.58 5.58 6.22
C PRO A 39 -20.31 6.00 5.50
N HIS A 40 -20.18 7.29 5.17
CA HIS A 40 -18.99 7.82 4.54
C HIS A 40 -18.01 8.38 5.58
N PRO A 41 -16.69 8.31 5.32
CA PRO A 41 -15.70 8.93 6.17
C PRO A 41 -15.94 10.45 6.24
N PRO A 42 -15.85 11.07 7.44
CA PRO A 42 -15.91 12.51 7.57
C PRO A 42 -14.80 13.21 6.76
N PRO A 43 -14.95 14.51 6.43
CA PRO A 43 -13.91 15.27 5.74
C PRO A 43 -12.54 15.17 6.45
N GLY A 44 -11.49 14.84 5.70
CA GLY A 44 -10.13 14.69 6.23
C GLY A 44 -9.85 13.37 6.97
N LYS A 45 -10.83 12.46 7.04
CA LYS A 45 -10.69 11.10 7.57
C LYS A 45 -10.69 10.09 6.43
N TYR A 46 -10.19 8.90 6.71
CA TYR A 46 -10.13 7.79 5.76
C TYR A 46 -10.61 6.51 6.42
N TYR A 47 -11.29 5.66 5.65
CA TYR A 47 -11.55 4.28 6.02
C TYR A 47 -10.48 3.37 5.45
N LEU A 48 -10.05 2.40 6.26
CA LEU A 48 -9.17 1.32 5.81
C LEU A 48 -10.04 0.29 5.06
N VAL A 49 -9.62 -0.13 3.88
CA VAL A 49 -10.30 -1.14 3.06
C VAL A 49 -9.37 -2.33 2.80
N ASP A 50 -9.94 -3.52 2.54
CA ASP A 50 -9.10 -4.69 2.23
C ASP A 50 -8.32 -4.49 0.91
N ALA A 51 -7.21 -5.20 0.75
CA ALA A 51 -6.28 -5.05 -0.38
C ALA A 51 -6.91 -5.27 -1.77
N GLY A 52 -8.05 -5.97 -1.83
CA GLY A 52 -8.80 -6.25 -3.05
C GLY A 52 -9.78 -5.14 -3.46
N TYR A 53 -9.99 -4.13 -2.62
CA TYR A 53 -10.90 -3.03 -2.92
C TYR A 53 -10.19 -1.84 -3.59
N PRO A 54 -10.92 -1.05 -4.40
CA PRO A 54 -10.44 0.23 -4.90
C PRO A 54 -10.10 1.20 -3.75
N THR A 55 -9.17 2.13 -3.99
CA THR A 55 -8.77 3.17 -3.01
C THR A 55 -9.11 4.59 -3.51
N PRO A 56 -10.40 4.92 -3.70
CA PRO A 56 -10.82 6.27 -4.06
C PRO A 56 -10.64 7.24 -2.88
N LYS A 57 -10.79 8.54 -3.13
CA LYS A 57 -10.69 9.57 -2.08
C LYS A 57 -11.58 9.22 -0.88
N GLY A 58 -11.00 9.24 0.33
CA GLY A 58 -11.66 8.84 1.58
C GLY A 58 -11.44 7.37 1.96
N TYR A 59 -10.82 6.56 1.10
CA TYR A 59 -10.58 5.14 1.36
C TYR A 59 -9.12 4.81 1.06
N ILE A 60 -8.49 4.03 1.95
CA ILE A 60 -7.09 3.64 1.82
C ILE A 60 -6.96 2.13 1.99
N GLY A 61 -6.28 1.49 1.04
CA GLY A 61 -5.94 0.09 1.14
C GLY A 61 -4.63 -0.10 1.90
N PRO A 62 -4.34 -1.31 2.40
CA PRO A 62 -3.04 -1.62 2.99
C PRO A 62 -1.92 -1.35 1.97
N TYR A 63 -0.76 -0.96 2.49
CA TYR A 63 0.42 -0.71 1.68
C TYR A 63 0.77 -1.97 0.87
N LYS A 64 0.75 -1.85 -0.45
CA LYS A 64 1.22 -2.92 -1.34
C LYS A 64 2.74 -2.87 -1.34
N TYR A 65 3.37 -3.91 -0.81
CA TYR A 65 4.80 -4.08 -0.95
C TYR A 65 5.14 -4.24 -2.44
N THR A 66 5.68 -3.20 -3.06
CA THR A 66 6.23 -3.26 -4.41
C THR A 66 7.68 -3.72 -4.32
N GLU A 67 7.96 -4.92 -4.81
CA GLU A 67 9.34 -5.36 -5.03
C GLU A 67 9.99 -4.40 -6.04
N PHE A 68 11.00 -3.63 -5.61
CA PHE A 68 11.76 -2.69 -6.44
C PHE A 68 12.61 -3.36 -7.55
N ASN A 69 12.32 -4.60 -7.92
CA ASN A 69 13.27 -5.44 -8.66
C ASN A 69 13.03 -5.52 -10.19
N GLN A 70 12.29 -4.57 -10.77
CA GLN A 70 11.97 -4.58 -12.21
C GLN A 70 12.65 -3.49 -13.04
N TYR A 71 13.40 -2.57 -12.42
CA TYR A 71 14.13 -1.52 -13.15
C TYR A 71 15.57 -1.91 -13.53
N GLU A 72 16.10 -3.01 -13.01
CA GLU A 72 17.50 -3.41 -13.24
C GLU A 72 17.70 -4.23 -14.53
N HIS A 73 16.63 -4.76 -15.15
CA HIS A 73 16.76 -5.58 -16.37
C HIS A 73 16.52 -4.83 -17.69
N ALA A 74 15.96 -3.61 -17.65
CA ALA A 74 15.76 -2.80 -18.86
C ALA A 74 16.92 -1.82 -19.12
N ASN A 75 17.70 -1.46 -18.09
CA ASN A 75 18.73 -0.43 -18.21
C ASN A 75 20.13 -0.97 -18.55
N ILE A 76 20.30 -2.29 -18.75
CA ILE A 76 21.60 -2.90 -19.10
C ILE A 76 21.75 -3.11 -20.62
N LEU A 77 20.69 -2.98 -21.42
CA LEU A 77 20.79 -3.15 -22.89
C LEU A 77 20.78 -1.85 -23.70
N ASP A 78 20.51 -0.71 -23.07
CA ASP A 78 20.36 0.57 -23.77
C ASP A 78 21.39 1.58 -23.26
N GLY A 79 22.65 1.15 -23.21
CA GLY A 79 23.78 2.07 -23.12
C GLY A 79 24.02 2.72 -24.48
N GLU A 80 23.58 3.97 -24.66
CA GLU A 80 24.38 5.07 -25.21
C GLU A 80 23.58 6.38 -25.29
N ASP A 81 24.17 7.41 -24.67
CA ASP A 81 23.93 8.86 -24.85
C ASP A 81 22.58 9.46 -24.41
N ASN A 82 22.59 10.18 -23.29
CA ASN A 82 22.20 11.61 -23.28
C ASN A 82 22.42 12.24 -21.90
N SER A 83 23.24 13.29 -21.89
CA SER A 83 23.42 14.23 -20.78
C SER A 83 22.12 15.00 -20.48
N TYR A 84 21.58 14.88 -19.27
CA TYR A 84 20.62 15.85 -18.75
C TYR A 84 21.20 16.51 -17.50
N VAL A 85 21.64 17.75 -17.69
CA VAL A 85 22.08 18.65 -16.62
C VAL A 85 20.83 19.23 -15.97
N GLY A 86 20.68 19.03 -14.65
CA GLY A 86 19.63 19.62 -13.85
C GLY A 86 20.09 19.72 -12.40
N GLU A 87 20.75 20.84 -12.07
CA GLU A 87 21.05 21.23 -10.69
C GLU A 87 19.76 21.66 -9.98
N SER A 88 19.45 21.03 -8.85
CA SER A 88 18.80 21.68 -7.70
C SER A 88 19.04 20.86 -6.45
N SER A 89 19.49 21.54 -5.41
CA SER A 89 20.12 21.06 -4.19
C SER A 89 19.18 20.41 -3.16
N ASP A 90 19.80 19.56 -2.34
CA ASP A 90 19.45 19.14 -0.97
C ASP A 90 18.45 18.00 -0.75
N GLN A 91 18.91 16.77 -1.05
CA GLN A 91 19.16 15.67 -0.09
C GLN A 91 19.20 14.36 -0.89
N THR A 92 20.40 13.93 -1.28
CA THR A 92 20.63 12.58 -1.78
C THR A 92 20.42 11.60 -0.63
N LEU A 93 19.22 11.02 -0.53
CA LEU A 93 19.02 9.77 0.20
C LEU A 93 19.89 8.72 -0.50
N THR A 94 21.10 8.49 0.01
CA THR A 94 21.94 7.37 -0.41
C THR A 94 21.16 6.10 -0.11
N ILE A 95 20.54 5.53 -1.15
CA ILE A 95 19.90 4.22 -1.05
C ILE A 95 21.05 3.22 -0.86
N SER A 96 21.32 2.87 0.40
CA SER A 96 22.27 1.79 0.70
C SER A 96 21.82 0.52 -0.03
N SER A 97 22.78 -0.15 -0.65
CA SER A 97 22.54 -1.37 -1.42
C SER A 97 21.82 -2.40 -0.54
N SER A 98 20.95 -3.23 -1.13
CA SER A 98 20.26 -4.32 -0.43
C SER A 98 21.25 -5.21 0.34
N VAL A 99 22.44 -5.44 -0.22
CA VAL A 99 23.52 -6.23 0.40
C VAL A 99 24.06 -5.56 1.66
N GLU A 100 24.15 -4.23 1.68
CA GLU A 100 24.56 -3.47 2.87
C GLU A 100 23.47 -3.52 3.94
N MET A 101 22.20 -3.39 3.56
CA MET A 101 21.09 -3.50 4.50
C MET A 101 20.94 -4.91 5.08
N ASP A 102 21.21 -5.96 4.30
CA ASP A 102 21.23 -7.33 4.81
C ASP A 102 22.37 -7.54 5.82
N ARG A 103 23.56 -7.00 5.55
CA ARG A 103 24.68 -7.00 6.52
C ARG A 103 24.35 -6.24 7.80
N VAL A 104 23.65 -5.11 7.70
CA VAL A 104 23.19 -4.34 8.87
C VAL A 104 22.18 -5.15 9.68
N ARG A 105 21.22 -5.81 9.01
CA ARG A 105 20.22 -6.65 9.67
C ARG A 105 20.86 -7.82 10.43
N ASP A 106 21.81 -8.50 9.79
CA ASP A 106 22.52 -9.63 10.40
C ASP A 106 23.41 -9.17 11.55
N SER A 107 24.09 -8.03 11.42
CA SER A 107 24.90 -7.45 12.51
C SER A 107 24.05 -7.10 13.75
N ILE A 108 22.84 -6.57 13.56
CA ILE A 108 21.92 -6.27 14.66
C ILE A 108 21.42 -7.56 15.32
N ARG A 109 21.11 -8.61 14.53
CA ARG A 109 20.72 -9.92 15.05
C ARG A 109 21.81 -10.48 15.97
N ASP A 110 23.07 -10.44 15.53
CA ASP A 110 24.20 -10.99 16.28
C ASP A 110 24.48 -10.19 17.56
N GLN A 111 24.33 -8.87 17.53
CA GLN A 111 24.42 -8.06 18.74
C GLN A 111 23.36 -8.45 19.76
N ILE A 112 22.10 -8.58 19.35
CA ILE A 112 21.00 -8.95 20.25
C ILE A 112 21.21 -10.34 20.86
N ILE A 113 21.67 -11.31 20.06
CA ILE A 113 21.98 -12.67 20.55
C ILE A 113 23.08 -12.64 21.61
N ASN A 114 24.14 -11.86 21.39
CA ASN A 114 25.23 -11.71 22.36
C ASN A 114 24.81 -11.00 23.66
N TYR A 115 23.79 -10.14 23.61
CA TYR A 115 23.23 -9.49 24.82
C TYR A 115 22.32 -10.41 25.64
N MET A 116 21.88 -11.55 25.10
CA MET A 116 20.97 -12.49 25.77
C MET A 116 21.68 -13.73 26.35
N GLN A 117 23.01 -13.79 26.30
CA GLN A 117 23.85 -14.80 26.98
C GLN A 117 24.53 -14.20 28.21
#